data_AF-A0A2N1HIE0-F1
#
_entry.id   AF-A0A2N1HIE0-F1
#
_cell.length_a   1.000
_cell.length_b   1.000
_cell.length_c   1.000
_cell.angle_alpha   90.00
_cell.angle_beta   90.00
_cell.angle_gamma   90.00
#
_symmetry.space_group_name_H-M   'P 1'
#
loop_
_entity.id
_entity.type
_entity.pdbx_description
1 polymer ?
#
loop_
_entity_poly.entity_id
_entity_poly.type
_entity_poly.pdbx_seq_one_letter_code
_entity_poly.pdbx_strand_id
1 'polypeptide(L)'
;MFWQISFWLLVVLLIVPFPFKIYEYITRKDQSPLRVKVEEMLNAIFLAIGLIAFYGFINNINYFTPMFWKIWLVIAVFLSTVGFYWSPKIKYSVEIMGKKKVTVLMAFSTLIYLPMFIAVYQYAV
;
A
#
# COMPACT_ATOMS: atom_id res chain seq x y z
N MET A 1 -21.72 -0.22 -3.43
CA MET A 1 -21.07 0.03 -4.74
C MET A 1 -19.73 0.73 -4.62
N PHE A 2 -19.63 1.96 -4.10
CA PHE A 2 -18.33 2.67 -3.96
C PHE A 2 -17.25 1.84 -3.26
N TRP A 3 -17.55 1.30 -2.07
CA TRP A 3 -16.60 0.48 -1.31
C TRP A 3 -16.11 -0.77 -2.06
N GLN A 4 -17.01 -1.45 -2.77
CA GLN A 4 -16.67 -2.62 -3.58
C GLN A 4 -15.75 -2.26 -4.75
N ILE A 5 -16.03 -1.16 -5.45
CA ILE A 5 -15.20 -0.67 -6.56
C ILE A 5 -13.80 -0.30 -6.04
N SER A 6 -13.74 0.47 -4.95
CA SER A 6 -12.47 0.88 -4.32
C SER A 6 -11.67 -0.33 -3.83
N PHE A 7 -12.34 -1.33 -3.25
CA PHE A 7 -11.69 -2.56 -2.83
C PHE A 7 -11.08 -3.32 -4.00
N TRP A 8 -11.85 -3.57 -5.07
CA TRP A 8 -11.34 -4.30 -6.24
C TRP A 8 -10.24 -3.53 -6.97
N LEU A 9 -10.34 -2.19 -7.03
CA LEU A 9 -9.27 -1.34 -7.57
C LEU A 9 -7.97 -1.55 -6.78
N LEU A 10 -8.03 -1.55 -5.44
CA LEU A 10 -6.84 -1.76 -4.59
C LEU A 10 -6.32 -3.19 -4.65
N VAL A 11 -7.19 -4.19 -4.78
CA VAL A 11 -6.79 -5.58 -5.04
C VAL A 11 -5.99 -5.65 -6.34
N VAL A 12 -6.48 -5.03 -7.42
CA VAL A 12 -5.77 -5.00 -8.70
C VAL A 12 -4.43 -4.27 -8.54
N LEU A 13 -4.39 -3.12 -7.86
CA LEU A 13 -3.15 -2.34 -7.73
C LEU A 13 -2.10 -2.97 -6.80
N LEU A 14 -2.53 -3.70 -5.77
CA LEU A 14 -1.61 -4.33 -4.82
C LEU A 14 -1.23 -5.73 -5.30
N ILE A 15 -2.21 -6.59 -5.61
CA ILE A 15 -2.00 -8.03 -5.81
C ILE A 15 -1.53 -8.35 -7.23
N VAL A 16 -2.08 -7.72 -8.26
CA VAL A 16 -1.75 -8.08 -9.65
C VAL A 16 -0.27 -7.78 -9.99
N PRO A 17 0.33 -6.66 -9.56
CA PRO A 17 1.75 -6.41 -9.83
C PRO A 17 2.72 -7.36 -9.11
N PHE A 18 2.32 -7.98 -8.00
CA PHE A 18 3.21 -8.87 -7.23
C PHE A 18 3.89 -9.96 -8.05
N PRO A 19 3.17 -10.84 -8.80
CA PRO A 19 3.79 -11.90 -9.57
C PRO A 19 4.75 -11.36 -10.65
N PHE A 20 4.37 -10.27 -11.34
CA PHE A 20 5.25 -9.64 -12.33
C PHE A 20 6.52 -9.09 -11.70
N LYS A 21 6.40 -8.45 -10.53
CA LYS A 21 7.52 -7.86 -9.82
C LYS A 21 8.47 -8.91 -9.26
N ILE A 22 7.94 -10.01 -8.71
CA ILE A 22 8.74 -11.17 -8.28
C ILE A 22 9.47 -11.78 -9.48
N TYR A 23 8.79 -11.94 -10.62
CA TYR A 23 9.40 -12.45 -11.84
C TYR A 23 10.55 -11.56 -12.34
N GLU A 24 10.38 -10.23 -12.32
CA GLU A 24 11.43 -9.27 -12.68
C GLU A 24 12.63 -9.31 -11.72
N TYR A 25 12.39 -9.55 -10.43
CA TYR A 25 13.45 -9.73 -9.44
C TYR A 25 14.27 -11.00 -9.69
N ILE A 26 13.61 -12.12 -9.98
CA ILE A 26 14.26 -13.41 -10.28
C ILE A 26 15.06 -13.32 -11.58
N THR A 27 14.48 -12.72 -12.61
CA THR A 27 15.13 -12.57 -13.94
C THR A 27 16.17 -11.44 -13.99
N ARG A 28 16.39 -10.72 -12.87
CA ARG A 28 17.31 -9.58 -12.76
C ARG A 28 17.04 -8.46 -13.78
N LYS A 29 15.81 -8.39 -14.31
CA LYS A 29 15.38 -7.29 -15.19
C LYS A 29 15.24 -6.00 -14.40
N ASP A 30 14.83 -6.10 -13.14
CA ASP A 30 14.76 -4.97 -12.23
C ASP A 30 16.17 -4.64 -11.67
N GLN A 31 16.68 -3.46 -12.04
CA GLN A 31 17.98 -2.93 -11.62
C GLN A 31 17.93 -2.08 -10.35
N SER A 32 16.77 -2.01 -9.67
CA SER A 32 16.63 -1.22 -8.45
C SER A 32 17.51 -1.77 -7.32
N PRO A 33 18.01 -0.90 -6.43
CA PRO A 33 18.80 -1.32 -5.28
C PRO A 33 18.02 -2.29 -4.39
N LEU A 34 18.73 -3.24 -3.76
CA LEU A 34 18.11 -4.23 -2.87
C LEU A 34 17.24 -3.59 -1.77
N ARG A 35 17.66 -2.45 -1.23
CA ARG A 35 16.88 -1.71 -0.21
C ARG A 35 15.51 -1.25 -0.72
N VAL A 36 15.43 -0.84 -1.99
CA VAL A 36 14.17 -0.44 -2.63
C VAL A 36 13.27 -1.65 -2.80
N LYS A 37 13.81 -2.78 -3.28
CA LYS A 37 13.06 -4.03 -3.46
C LYS A 37 12.45 -4.54 -2.15
N VAL A 38 13.25 -4.54 -1.08
CA VAL A 38 12.81 -4.97 0.26
C VAL A 38 11.70 -4.05 0.78
N GLU A 39 11.89 -2.73 0.69
CA GLU A 39 10.87 -1.76 1.11
C GLU A 39 9.57 -1.92 0.31
N GLU A 40 9.66 -2.12 -1.00
CA GLU A 40 8.49 -2.32 -1.86
C GLU A 40 7.69 -3.56 -1.49
N MET A 41 8.37 -4.69 -1.27
CA MET A 41 7.72 -5.93 -0.87
C MET A 41 7.10 -5.81 0.52
N LEU A 42 7.81 -5.24 1.49
CA LEU A 42 7.29 -5.04 2.85
C LEU A 42 6.07 -4.13 2.86
N ASN A 43 6.11 -2.99 2.15
CA ASN A 43 4.97 -2.09 2.06
C ASN A 43 3.77 -2.74 1.37
N ALA A 44 4.00 -3.48 0.28
CA ALA A 44 2.92 -4.12 -0.45
C ALA A 44 2.27 -5.25 0.36
N ILE A 45 3.05 -6.07 1.08
CA ILE A 45 2.52 -7.09 2.01
C ILE A 45 1.75 -6.42 3.14
N PHE A 46 2.33 -5.38 3.75
CA PHE A 46 1.72 -4.67 4.86
C PHE A 46 0.37 -4.04 4.46
N LEU A 47 0.29 -3.39 3.30
CA LEU A 47 -0.95 -2.82 2.77
C LEU A 47 -1.97 -3.91 2.38
N ALA A 48 -1.52 -5.06 1.89
CA ALA A 48 -2.39 -6.19 1.59
C ALA A 48 -3.10 -6.74 2.84
N ILE A 49 -2.49 -6.64 4.03
CA ILE A 49 -3.17 -6.96 5.30
C ILE A 49 -4.38 -6.04 5.52
N GLY A 50 -4.28 -4.77 5.15
CA GLY A 50 -5.39 -3.81 5.20
C GLY A 50 -6.58 -4.20 4.32
N LEU A 51 -6.34 -4.91 3.21
CA LEU A 51 -7.42 -5.44 2.37
C LEU A 51 -8.29 -6.47 3.10
N ILE A 52 -7.74 -7.20 4.09
CA ILE A 52 -8.52 -8.17 4.87
C ILE A 52 -9.59 -7.46 5.69
N ALA A 53 -9.22 -6.39 6.41
CA ALA A 53 -10.18 -5.56 7.14
C ALA A 53 -11.17 -4.86 6.19
N PHE A 54 -10.71 -4.37 5.05
CA PHE A 54 -11.60 -3.75 4.06
C PHE A 54 -12.61 -4.77 3.50
N TYR A 55 -12.18 -6.01 3.25
CA TYR A 55 -13.09 -7.09 2.86
C TYR A 55 -14.09 -7.43 3.98
N GLY A 56 -13.62 -7.50 5.23
CA GLY A 56 -14.47 -7.69 6.42
C GLY A 56 -15.53 -6.60 6.55
N PHE A 57 -15.16 -5.34 6.34
CA PHE A 57 -16.05 -4.19 6.33
C PHE A 57 -17.15 -4.31 5.27
N ILE A 58 -16.82 -4.72 4.04
CA ILE A 58 -17.81 -4.84 2.95
C ILE A 58 -18.80 -5.97 3.19
N ASN A 59 -18.35 -7.08 3.79
CA ASN A 59 -19.15 -8.30 3.94
C ASN A 59 -19.73 -8.49 5.35
N ASN A 60 -19.51 -7.54 6.27
CA ASN A 60 -19.87 -7.65 7.68
C ASN A 60 -19.30 -8.91 8.35
N ILE A 61 -18.06 -9.28 8.01
CA ILE A 61 -17.35 -10.42 8.61
C ILE A 61 -16.30 -9.88 9.57
N ASN A 62 -16.25 -10.42 10.79
CA ASN A 62 -15.27 -10.04 11.79
C ASN A 62 -14.01 -10.92 11.68
N TYR A 63 -12.88 -10.28 11.35
CA TYR A 63 -11.54 -10.82 11.29
C TYR A 63 -10.72 -10.13 12.35
N PHE A 64 -9.96 -10.90 13.14
CA PHE A 64 -9.13 -10.37 14.24
C PHE A 64 -9.90 -9.48 15.23
N THR A 65 -9.19 -8.86 16.18
CA THR A 65 -9.79 -7.97 17.18
C THR A 65 -9.77 -6.51 16.70
N PRO A 66 -10.71 -5.66 17.14
CA PRO A 66 -10.69 -4.23 16.82
C PRO A 66 -9.36 -3.54 17.18
N MET A 67 -8.71 -3.96 18.27
CA MET A 67 -7.42 -3.44 18.69
C MET A 67 -6.31 -3.69 17.66
N PHE A 68 -6.30 -4.86 17.03
CA PHE A 68 -5.33 -5.19 15.97
C PHE A 68 -5.42 -4.19 14.81
N TRP A 69 -6.63 -3.88 14.36
CA TRP A 69 -6.86 -2.95 13.25
C TRP A 69 -6.53 -1.49 13.60
N LYS A 70 -6.79 -1.07 14.85
CA LYS A 70 -6.37 0.25 15.33
C LYS A 70 -4.85 0.39 15.30
N ILE A 71 -4.13 -0.61 15.81
CA ILE A 71 -2.66 -0.63 15.80
C ILE A 71 -2.15 -0.62 14.35
N TRP A 72 -2.70 -1.49 13.50
CA TRP A 72 -2.33 -1.54 12.09
C TRP A 72 -2.54 -0.19 11.39
N LEU A 73 -3.68 0.47 11.61
CA LEU A 73 -3.99 1.76 11.01
C LEU A 73 -3.03 2.85 11.45
N VAL A 74 -2.69 2.92 12.75
CA VAL A 74 -1.71 3.86 13.29
C VAL A 74 -0.35 3.66 12.62
N ILE A 75 0.11 2.40 12.51
CA ILE A 75 1.36 2.07 11.83
C ILE A 75 1.28 2.45 10.35
N ALA A 76 0.16 2.17 9.67
CA ALA A 76 -0.02 2.47 8.25
C ALA A 76 0.06 3.97 7.96
N VAL A 77 -0.61 4.80 8.77
CA VAL A 77 -0.57 6.25 8.65
C VAL A 77 0.82 6.77 8.97
N PHE A 78 1.47 6.26 10.03
CA PHE A 78 2.82 6.64 10.40
C PHE A 78 3.84 6.33 9.30
N LEU A 79 3.85 5.09 8.80
CA LEU A 79 4.76 4.67 7.72
C LEU A 79 4.49 5.44 6.43
N SER A 80 3.23 5.70 6.09
CA SER A 80 2.88 6.52 4.92
C SER A 80 3.41 7.95 5.06
N THR A 81 3.35 8.52 6.27
CA THR A 81 3.81 9.90 6.55
C THR A 81 5.33 10.01 6.60
N VAL A 82 6.00 9.11 7.30
CA VAL A 82 7.48 9.08 7.40
C VAL A 82 8.11 8.69 6.07
N GLY A 83 7.45 7.81 5.32
CA GLY A 83 7.87 7.37 4.00
C GLY A 83 8.19 8.52 3.06
N PHE A 84 7.40 9.62 3.09
CA PHE A 84 7.63 10.80 2.25
C PHE A 84 9.03 11.39 2.34
N TYR A 85 9.67 11.31 3.51
CA TYR A 85 10.97 11.93 3.74
C TYR A 85 12.12 10.92 3.58
N TRP A 86 11.93 9.69 4.05
CA TRP A 86 13.05 8.76 4.27
C TRP A 86 13.07 7.54 3.36
N SER A 87 11.98 7.27 2.62
CA SER A 87 11.84 6.10 1.74
C SER A 87 12.97 6.01 0.71
N PRO A 88 13.80 4.95 0.74
CA PRO A 88 14.70 4.59 -0.35
C PRO A 88 14.00 4.56 -1.72
N LYS A 89 12.77 4.02 -1.77
CA LYS A 89 11.97 3.97 -3.00
C LYS A 89 11.66 5.35 -3.56
N ILE A 90 11.26 6.31 -2.71
CA ILE A 90 10.96 7.68 -3.16
C ILE A 90 12.23 8.36 -3.66
N LYS A 91 13.35 8.22 -2.95
CA LYS A 91 14.65 8.78 -3.39
C LYS A 91 15.04 8.24 -4.77
N TYR A 92 15.00 6.92 -4.94
CA TYR A 92 15.28 6.26 -6.21
C TYR A 92 14.33 6.72 -7.34
N SER A 93 13.03 6.84 -7.03
CA SER A 93 12.04 7.33 -8.00
C SER A 93 12.31 8.78 -8.42
N VAL A 94 12.76 9.63 -7.49
CA VAL A 94 13.10 11.03 -7.76
C VAL A 94 14.32 11.13 -8.67
N GLU A 95 15.31 10.27 -8.49
CA GLU A 95 16.50 10.18 -9.34
C GLU A 95 16.14 9.81 -10.79
N ILE A 96 15.20 8.89 -10.99
CA ILE A 96 14.83 8.40 -12.33
C ILE A 96 13.83 9.33 -13.04
N MET A 97 12.78 9.78 -12.34
CA MET A 97 11.63 10.44 -12.97
C MET A 97 11.57 11.94 -12.71
N GLY A 98 12.37 12.44 -11.78
CA GLY A 98 12.36 13.82 -11.32
C GLY A 98 11.30 14.11 -10.24
N LYS A 99 11.64 15.04 -9.34
CA LYS A 99 10.86 15.36 -8.13
C LYS A 99 9.38 15.68 -8.40
N LYS A 100 9.09 16.51 -9.41
CA LYS A 100 7.71 16.95 -9.71
C LYS A 100 6.79 15.78 -10.06
N LYS A 101 7.25 14.83 -10.89
CA LYS A 101 6.44 13.66 -11.28
C LYS A 101 6.19 12.74 -10.08
N VAL A 102 7.22 12.50 -9.28
CA VAL A 102 7.10 11.65 -8.08
C VAL A 102 6.14 12.26 -7.08
N THR A 103 6.20 13.57 -6.83
CA THR A 103 5.25 14.26 -5.93
C THR A 103 3.80 14.07 -6.38
N VAL A 104 3.51 14.26 -7.68
CA VAL A 104 2.15 14.07 -8.22
C VAL A 104 1.70 12.61 -8.08
N LEU A 105 2.56 11.65 -8.42
CA LEU A 105 2.24 10.22 -8.29
C LEU A 105 1.99 9.81 -6.84
N MET A 106 2.76 10.36 -5.89
CA MET A 106 2.54 10.09 -4.46
C MET A 106 1.21 10.66 -3.99
N ALA A 107 0.90 11.92 -4.32
CA ALA A 107 -0.38 12.54 -3.95
C ALA A 107 -1.57 11.74 -4.51
N PHE A 108 -1.48 11.35 -5.78
CA PHE A 108 -2.49 10.50 -6.43
C PHE A 108 -2.61 9.13 -5.76
N SER A 109 -1.48 8.48 -5.42
CA SER A 109 -1.48 7.20 -4.72
C SER A 109 -2.14 7.32 -3.34
N THR A 110 -1.83 8.36 -2.56
CA THR A 110 -2.45 8.58 -1.25
C THR A 110 -3.97 8.69 -1.35
N LEU A 111 -4.48 9.39 -2.37
CA LEU A 111 -5.93 9.51 -2.61
C LEU A 111 -6.56 8.14 -2.94
N ILE A 112 -5.87 7.29 -3.70
CA ILE A 112 -6.36 5.95 -4.04
C ILE A 112 -6.44 5.04 -2.80
N TYR A 113 -5.48 5.14 -1.86
CA TYR A 113 -5.46 4.31 -0.65
C TYR A 113 -6.38 4.84 0.47
N LEU A 114 -6.84 6.09 0.38
CA LEU A 114 -7.67 6.75 1.39
C LEU A 114 -8.96 5.96 1.73
N PRO A 115 -9.71 5.40 0.76
CA PRO A 115 -10.86 4.55 1.07
C PRO A 115 -10.52 3.35 1.95
N MET A 116 -9.35 2.72 1.75
CA MET A 116 -8.94 1.59 2.60
C MET A 116 -8.72 2.03 4.04
N PHE A 117 -8.02 3.14 4.27
CA PHE A 117 -7.81 3.64 5.62
C PHE A 117 -9.10 4.01 6.33
N ILE A 118 -10.05 4.64 5.62
CA ILE A 118 -11.37 4.94 6.17
C ILE A 118 -12.14 3.65 6.49
N ALA A 119 -12.16 2.68 5.57
CA ALA A 119 -12.84 1.40 5.79
C ALA A 119 -12.25 0.63 6.98
N VAL A 120 -10.92 0.57 7.11
CA VAL A 120 -10.25 -0.06 8.25
C VAL A 120 -10.57 0.66 9.56
N TYR A 121 -10.63 2.00 9.55
CA TYR A 121 -11.06 2.77 10.72
C TYR A 121 -12.49 2.41 11.13
N GLN A 122 -13.43 2.45 10.19
CA GLN A 122 -14.83 2.12 10.44
C GLN A 122 -15.03 0.67 10.87
N TYR A 123 -14.21 -0.24 10.37
CA TYR A 123 -14.21 -1.64 10.76
C TYR A 123 -13.68 -1.91 12.17
N ALA A 124 -12.79 -1.03 12.64
CA ALA A 124 -12.15 -1.15 13.95
C ALA A 124 -12.93 -0.46 15.08
N VAL A 125 -14.02 0.23 14.76
CA VAL A 125 -14.92 0.92 15.70
C VAL A 125 -16.14 0.06 15.95
#